data_AF-A0A3S5ZU41-F1
#
_entry.id   AF-A0A3S5ZU41-F1
#
_cell.length_a   1.000
_cell.length_b   1.000
_cell.length_c   1.000
_cell.angle_alpha   90.00
_cell.angle_beta   90.00
_cell.angle_gamma   90.00
#
_symmetry.space_group_name_H-M   'P 1'
#
loop_
_entity.id
_entity.type
_entity.pdbx_description
1 polymer ?
#
loop_
_entity_poly.entity_id
_entity_poly.type
_entity_poly.pdbx_seq_one_letter_code
_entity_poly.pdbx_strand_id
1 'polypeptide(L)'
;AQDGVISTFLDKYSRPNYFAIRLVIPAELPPIDLAEILMDMLKMQILRRKNCIASSNWVRMKYICQYDSKADETFIMHDSAMRKLQQAIEELTNLLDQLKLAYEPVSYGRIAVQVQQVDKRAQIWQNLLNGRNEQLERRLARDISLPYPPAIDVRMRISKSYQVINHMRT
;
A
#
# COMPACT_ATOMS: atom_id res chain seq x y z
N ALA A 1 21.16 13.98 23.53
CA ALA A 1 19.81 13.41 23.58
C ALA A 1 19.26 13.45 22.16
N GLN A 2 18.89 12.29 21.61
CA GLN A 2 18.31 12.19 20.27
C GLN A 2 16.87 12.68 20.37
N ASP A 3 16.59 13.88 19.86
CA ASP A 3 15.23 14.35 19.70
C ASP A 3 14.50 13.38 18.76
N GLY A 4 13.54 12.65 19.33
CA GLY A 4 12.66 11.73 18.63
C GLY A 4 11.72 12.50 17.70
N VAL A 5 12.24 12.94 16.56
CA VAL A 5 11.43 13.46 15.47
C VAL A 5 10.69 12.27 14.87
N ILE A 6 9.46 12.06 15.32
CA ILE A 6 8.52 11.11 14.72
C ILE A 6 8.41 11.49 13.24
N SER A 7 8.88 10.62 12.34
CA SER A 7 8.81 10.86 10.90
C SER A 7 7.37 10.72 10.41
N THR A 8 6.59 11.79 10.59
CA THR A 8 5.26 11.91 10.02
C THR A 8 5.34 12.31 8.54
N PHE A 9 4.26 12.09 7.79
CA PHE A 9 4.11 12.64 6.43
C PHE A 9 4.11 14.19 6.41
N LEU A 10 4.03 14.80 7.60
CA LEU A 10 4.05 16.23 7.88
C LEU A 10 5.37 16.64 8.56
N ASP A 11 6.47 15.95 8.26
CA ASP A 11 7.77 16.30 8.82
C ASP A 11 8.08 17.78 8.55
N LYS A 12 8.34 18.55 9.62
CA LYS A 12 8.35 20.03 9.64
C LYS A 12 9.45 20.64 8.76
N TYR A 13 10.43 19.83 8.37
CA TYR A 13 11.57 20.17 7.52
C TYR A 13 11.45 19.63 6.09
N SER A 14 10.36 18.94 5.77
CA SER A 14 9.98 18.52 4.42
C SER A 14 8.76 19.32 3.98
N ARG A 15 8.71 19.79 2.73
CA ARG A 15 7.44 20.29 2.18
C ARG A 15 6.36 19.22 2.40
N PRO A 16 5.16 19.58 2.90
CA PRO A 16 4.08 18.62 3.11
C PRO A 16 3.87 17.87 1.80
N ASN A 17 3.89 16.55 1.85
CA ASN A 17 3.58 15.79 0.66
C ASN A 17 2.07 15.82 0.45
N TYR A 18 1.57 16.84 -0.26
CA TYR A 18 0.16 16.98 -0.57
C TYR A 18 -0.39 15.78 -1.37
N PHE A 19 0.46 14.98 -2.04
CA PHE A 19 0.05 13.71 -2.66
C PHE A 19 -0.24 12.58 -1.66
N ALA A 20 0.33 12.64 -0.45
CA ALA A 20 -0.05 11.76 0.66
C ALA A 20 -1.38 12.21 1.30
N ILE A 21 -1.75 13.48 1.13
CA ILE A 21 -3.01 14.09 1.57
C ILE A 21 -4.02 14.06 0.41
N ARG A 22 -4.20 12.89 -0.23
CA ARG A 22 -5.25 12.72 -1.23
C ARG A 22 -6.60 12.56 -0.54
N LEU A 23 -7.61 13.25 -1.09
CA LEU A 23 -8.99 13.17 -0.63
C LEU A 23 -9.49 11.74 -0.79
N VAL A 24 -10.12 11.21 0.26
CA VAL A 24 -10.79 9.91 0.22
C VAL A 24 -12.21 10.14 -0.25
N ILE A 25 -12.58 9.56 -1.38
CA ILE A 25 -13.90 9.70 -1.99
C ILE A 25 -14.64 8.38 -1.79
N PRO A 26 -15.65 8.30 -0.92
CA PRO A 26 -16.47 7.10 -0.80
C PRO A 26 -17.13 6.79 -2.14
N ALA A 27 -17.17 5.52 -2.51
CA ALA A 27 -17.94 5.10 -3.68
C ALA A 27 -19.43 5.38 -3.46
N GLU A 28 -20.09 5.92 -4.48
CA GLU A 28 -21.56 5.98 -4.49
C GLU A 28 -22.10 4.54 -4.57
N LEU A 29 -23.14 4.26 -3.78
CA LEU A 29 -23.76 2.94 -3.74
C LEU A 29 -24.91 2.89 -4.74
N PRO A 30 -24.78 2.16 -5.85
CA PRO A 30 -25.87 2.07 -6.81
C PRO A 30 -27.03 1.25 -6.23
N PRO A 31 -28.26 1.41 -6.77
CA PRO A 31 -29.36 0.50 -6.48
C PRO A 31 -29.02 -0.94 -6.90
N ILE A 32 -29.72 -1.93 -6.36
CA ILE A 32 -29.44 -3.36 -6.62
C ILE A 32 -29.52 -3.72 -8.11
N ASP A 33 -30.43 -3.10 -8.86
CA ASP A 33 -30.58 -3.31 -10.30
C ASP A 33 -29.32 -2.89 -11.10
N LEU A 34 -28.43 -2.13 -10.46
CA LEU A 34 -27.15 -1.67 -10.98
C LEU A 34 -25.96 -2.23 -10.17
N ALA A 35 -26.14 -3.33 -9.45
CA ALA A 35 -25.10 -3.98 -8.65
C ALA A 35 -23.85 -4.37 -9.48
N GLU A 36 -24.03 -4.68 -10.77
CA GLU A 36 -22.93 -4.97 -11.69
C GLU A 36 -21.93 -3.81 -11.80
N ILE A 37 -22.40 -2.56 -11.77
CA ILE A 37 -21.54 -1.37 -11.81
C ILE A 37 -20.64 -1.32 -10.57
N LEU A 38 -21.19 -1.60 -9.39
CA LEU A 38 -20.42 -1.67 -8.15
C LEU A 38 -19.37 -2.78 -8.21
N MET A 39 -19.73 -3.95 -8.75
CA MET A 39 -18.81 -5.07 -8.91
C MET A 39 -17.66 -4.76 -9.86
N ASP A 40 -17.93 -4.12 -10.99
CA ASP A 40 -16.89 -3.78 -11.97
C ASP A 40 -15.96 -2.67 -11.48
N MET A 41 -16.52 -1.65 -10.83
CA MET A 41 -15.72 -0.65 -10.13
C MET A 41 -14.81 -1.32 -9.09
N LEU A 42 -15.34 -2.26 -8.30
CA LEU A 42 -14.57 -2.95 -7.26
C LEU A 42 -13.43 -3.80 -7.84
N LYS A 43 -13.68 -4.55 -8.93
CA LYS A 43 -12.63 -5.29 -9.67
C LYS A 43 -11.50 -4.36 -10.11
N MET A 44 -11.85 -3.22 -10.69
CA MET A 44 -10.87 -2.22 -11.15
C MET A 44 -10.06 -1.62 -10.00
N GLN A 45 -10.70 -1.31 -8.88
CA GLN A 45 -10.02 -0.77 -7.70
C GLN A 45 -9.08 -1.80 -7.06
N ILE A 46 -9.52 -3.06 -6.95
CA ILE A 46 -8.67 -4.18 -6.47
C ILE A 46 -7.43 -4.32 -7.36
N LEU A 47 -7.60 -4.34 -8.68
CA LEU A 47 -6.47 -4.45 -9.63
C LEU A 47 -5.49 -3.30 -9.48
N ARG A 48 -5.99 -2.06 -9.44
CA ARG A 48 -5.15 -0.86 -9.24
C ARG A 48 -4.35 -0.92 -7.93
N ARG A 49 -4.96 -1.40 -6.85
CA ARG A 49 -4.28 -1.52 -5.55
C ARG A 49 -3.26 -2.66 -5.53
N LYS A 50 -3.52 -3.79 -6.19
CA LYS A 50 -2.51 -4.84 -6.41
C LYS A 50 -1.30 -4.31 -7.16
N ASN A 51 -1.51 -3.48 -8.19
CA ASN A 51 -0.42 -2.83 -8.92
C ASN A 51 0.36 -1.84 -8.01
N CYS A 52 -0.33 -1.08 -7.17
CA CYS A 52 0.32 -0.20 -6.18
C CYS A 52 1.21 -0.99 -5.20
N ILE A 53 0.74 -2.14 -4.69
CA ILE A 53 1.54 -3.06 -3.86
C ILE A 53 2.78 -3.56 -4.62
N ALA A 54 2.63 -3.94 -5.88
CA ALA A 54 3.76 -4.41 -6.70
C ALA A 54 4.83 -3.31 -6.86
N SER A 55 4.43 -2.08 -7.19
CA SER A 55 5.35 -0.94 -7.29
C SER A 55 6.02 -0.62 -5.95
N SER A 56 5.27 -0.67 -4.84
CA SER A 56 5.80 -0.39 -3.50
C SER A 56 6.80 -1.46 -3.04
N ASN A 57 6.56 -2.72 -3.39
CA ASN A 57 7.53 -3.80 -3.16
C ASN A 57 8.85 -3.56 -3.90
N TRP A 58 8.82 -2.97 -5.09
CA TRP A 58 10.05 -2.63 -5.80
C TRP A 58 10.85 -1.54 -5.09
N VAL A 59 10.19 -0.49 -4.57
CA VAL A 59 10.84 0.54 -3.73
C VAL A 59 11.45 -0.09 -2.47
N ARG A 60 10.69 -0.97 -1.81
CA ARG A 60 11.17 -1.75 -0.66
C ARG A 60 12.42 -2.55 -0.99
N MET A 61 12.46 -3.26 -2.12
CA MET A 61 13.63 -4.07 -2.51
C MET A 61 14.85 -3.20 -2.78
N LYS A 62 14.69 -2.05 -3.47
CA LYS A 62 15.79 -1.10 -3.66
C LYS A 62 16.38 -0.62 -2.34
N TYR A 63 15.50 -0.28 -1.40
CA TYR A 63 15.91 0.14 -0.07
C TYR A 63 16.71 -0.93 0.67
N ILE A 64 16.21 -2.17 0.67
CA ILE A 64 16.93 -3.29 1.29
C ILE A 64 18.30 -3.49 0.64
N CYS A 65 18.40 -3.40 -0.69
CA CYS A 65 19.66 -3.58 -1.39
C CYS A 65 20.72 -2.54 -1.01
N GLN A 66 20.30 -1.27 -0.84
CA GLN A 66 21.20 -0.17 -0.54
C GLN A 66 21.63 -0.11 0.94
N TYR A 67 20.73 -0.47 1.86
CA TYR A 67 20.97 -0.33 3.31
C TYR A 67 21.05 -1.67 4.08
N ASP A 68 21.17 -2.78 3.35
CA ASP A 68 21.37 -4.13 3.89
C ASP A 68 20.36 -4.52 4.98
N SER A 69 19.08 -4.19 4.72
CA SER A 69 17.95 -4.41 5.63
C SER A 69 17.94 -3.59 6.93
N LYS A 70 18.73 -2.51 7.07
CA LYS A 70 18.56 -1.58 8.19
C LYS A 70 17.18 -0.90 8.13
N ALA A 71 16.25 -1.45 8.89
CA ALA A 71 14.88 -0.97 9.01
C ALA A 71 14.88 0.30 9.88
N ASP A 72 14.81 1.44 9.22
CA ASP A 72 14.51 2.69 9.89
C ASP A 72 13.00 2.87 10.07
N GLU A 73 12.61 3.93 10.78
CA GLU A 73 11.20 4.21 11.09
C GLU A 73 10.36 4.32 9.80
N THR A 74 10.87 4.99 8.76
CA THR A 74 10.17 5.17 7.48
C THR A 74 9.92 3.83 6.77
N PHE A 75 10.90 2.93 6.76
CA PHE A 75 10.78 1.59 6.18
C PHE A 75 9.77 0.73 6.95
N ILE A 76 9.77 0.79 8.29
CA ILE A 76 8.79 0.08 9.13
C ILE A 76 7.37 0.59 8.86
N MET A 77 7.19 1.91 8.78
CA MET A 77 5.89 2.51 8.47
C MET A 77 5.42 2.17 7.05
N HIS A 78 6.33 2.14 6.07
CA HIS A 78 6.05 1.68 4.71
C HIS A 78 5.53 0.23 4.71
N ASP A 79 6.25 -0.69 5.38
CA ASP A 79 5.86 -2.10 5.45
C ASP A 79 4.50 -2.31 6.14
N SER A 80 4.22 -1.54 7.21
CA SER A 80 2.92 -1.52 7.87
C SER A 80 1.80 -1.06 6.95
N ALA A 81 1.98 0.05 6.22
CA ALA A 81 0.99 0.53 5.26
C ALA A 81 0.73 -0.48 4.13
N MET A 82 1.79 -1.14 3.66
CA MET A 82 1.71 -2.18 2.63
C MET A 82 0.89 -3.39 3.10
N ARG A 83 1.14 -3.90 4.31
CA ARG A 83 0.37 -5.01 4.92
C ARG A 83 -1.10 -4.66 5.10
N LYS A 84 -1.41 -3.46 5.58
CA LYS A 84 -2.80 -3.02 5.77
C LYS A 84 -3.55 -2.83 4.46
N LEU A 85 -2.86 -2.39 3.40
CA LEU A 85 -3.45 -2.33 2.05
C LEU A 85 -3.69 -3.74 1.48
N GLN A 86 -2.79 -4.70 1.71
CA GLN A 86 -2.99 -6.11 1.32
C GLN A 86 -4.22 -6.70 2.01
N GLN A 87 -4.33 -6.53 3.33
CA GLN A 87 -5.51 -6.98 4.08
C GLN A 87 -6.81 -6.36 3.54
N ALA A 88 -6.81 -5.06 3.24
CA ALA A 88 -7.99 -4.41 2.65
C ALA A 88 -8.33 -4.95 1.25
N ILE A 89 -7.33 -5.31 0.43
CA ILE A 89 -7.55 -5.96 -0.87
C ILE A 89 -8.23 -7.33 -0.69
N GLU A 90 -7.80 -8.12 0.29
CA GLU A 90 -8.39 -9.42 0.60
C GLU A 90 -9.84 -9.27 1.07
N GLU A 91 -10.10 -8.36 2.00
CA GLU A 91 -11.46 -8.03 2.45
C GLU A 91 -12.36 -7.60 1.29
N LEU A 92 -11.89 -6.72 0.40
CA LEU A 92 -12.64 -6.29 -0.79
C LEU A 92 -12.87 -7.44 -1.78
N THR A 93 -11.93 -8.37 -1.91
CA THR A 93 -12.08 -9.54 -2.78
C THR A 93 -13.18 -10.45 -2.23
N ASN A 94 -13.19 -10.69 -0.92
CA ASN A 94 -14.23 -11.48 -0.27
C ASN A 94 -15.61 -10.81 -0.38
N LEU A 95 -15.69 -9.49 -0.22
CA LEU A 95 -16.94 -8.74 -0.38
C LEU A 95 -17.44 -8.74 -1.83
N LEU A 96 -16.53 -8.70 -2.82
CA LEU A 96 -16.89 -8.87 -4.22
C LEU A 96 -17.52 -10.24 -4.47
N ASP A 97 -16.99 -11.30 -3.86
CA ASP A 97 -17.57 -12.64 -3.99
C ASP A 97 -18.93 -12.75 -3.29
N GLN A 98 -19.12 -12.06 -2.16
CA GLN A 98 -20.43 -11.96 -1.51
C GLN A 98 -21.44 -11.17 -2.35
N LEU A 99 -21.05 -10.07 -3.01
CA LEU A 99 -21.92 -9.30 -3.89
C LEU A 99 -22.46 -10.13 -5.05
N LYS A 100 -21.64 -11.03 -5.63
CA LYS A 100 -22.08 -11.93 -6.71
C LYS A 100 -23.21 -12.88 -6.30
N LEU A 101 -23.34 -13.14 -5.00
CA LEU A 101 -24.34 -14.05 -4.44
C LEU A 101 -25.53 -13.31 -3.81
N ALA A 102 -25.51 -11.97 -3.82
CA ALA A 102 -26.50 -11.14 -3.14
C ALA A 102 -27.65 -10.75 -4.09
N TYR A 103 -28.68 -11.60 -4.15
CA TYR A 103 -29.88 -11.37 -4.98
C TYR A 103 -30.99 -10.59 -4.27
N GLU A 104 -30.91 -10.45 -2.95
CA GLU A 104 -31.90 -9.73 -2.15
C GLU A 104 -31.46 -8.29 -1.85
N PRO A 105 -32.35 -7.29 -1.98
CA PRO A 105 -32.03 -5.88 -1.73
C PRO A 105 -31.40 -5.60 -0.36
N VAL A 106 -31.87 -6.28 0.68
CA VAL A 106 -31.36 -6.12 2.06
C VAL A 106 -29.93 -6.67 2.18
N SER A 107 -29.69 -7.86 1.61
CA SER A 107 -28.36 -8.48 1.59
C SER A 107 -27.37 -7.64 0.80
N TYR A 108 -27.78 -7.20 -0.40
CA TYR A 108 -27.01 -6.29 -1.25
C TYR A 108 -26.65 -5.00 -0.50
N GLY A 109 -27.64 -4.31 0.09
CA GLY A 109 -27.41 -3.04 0.79
C GLY A 109 -26.40 -3.17 1.92
N ARG A 110 -26.47 -4.25 2.71
CA ARG A 110 -25.50 -4.52 3.77
C ARG A 110 -24.08 -4.72 3.22
N ILE A 111 -23.92 -5.53 2.18
CA ILE A 111 -22.61 -5.81 1.58
C ILE A 111 -22.06 -4.55 0.90
N ALA A 112 -22.90 -3.79 0.21
CA ALA A 112 -22.53 -2.54 -0.46
C ALA A 112 -21.97 -1.51 0.54
N VAL A 113 -22.60 -1.35 1.70
CA VAL A 113 -22.08 -0.48 2.78
C VAL A 113 -20.73 -0.97 3.29
N GLN A 114 -20.55 -2.28 3.48
CA GLN A 114 -19.26 -2.85 3.87
C GLN A 114 -18.19 -2.58 2.81
N VAL A 115 -18.52 -2.74 1.52
CA VAL A 115 -17.63 -2.41 0.40
C VAL A 115 -17.20 -0.94 0.48
N GLN A 116 -18.12 0.00 0.68
CA GLN A 116 -17.78 1.41 0.80
C GLN A 116 -16.82 1.70 1.96
N GLN A 117 -17.05 1.07 3.13
CA GLN A 117 -16.21 1.25 4.31
C GLN A 117 -14.79 0.68 4.12
N VAL A 118 -14.69 -0.53 3.57
CA VAL A 118 -13.39 -1.16 3.30
C VAL A 118 -12.67 -0.43 2.17
N ASP A 119 -13.38 0.03 1.14
CA ASP A 119 -12.81 0.80 0.04
C ASP A 119 -12.22 2.13 0.54
N LYS A 120 -12.95 2.83 1.41
CA LYS A 120 -12.46 4.05 2.11
C LYS A 120 -11.16 3.77 2.87
N ARG A 121 -11.11 2.69 3.64
CA ARG A 121 -9.89 2.27 4.36
C ARG A 121 -8.75 1.94 3.40
N ALA A 122 -9.04 1.23 2.30
CA ALA A 122 -8.06 0.86 1.29
C ALA A 122 -7.46 2.11 0.62
N GLN A 123 -8.28 3.12 0.31
CA GLN A 123 -7.80 4.41 -0.20
C GLN A 123 -6.85 5.11 0.78
N ILE A 124 -7.17 5.13 2.08
CA ILE A 124 -6.30 5.71 3.11
C ILE A 124 -4.93 5.00 3.11
N TRP A 125 -4.92 3.68 3.17
CA TRP A 125 -3.66 2.92 3.19
C TRP A 125 -2.86 3.08 1.90
N GLN A 126 -3.52 3.14 0.75
CA GLN A 126 -2.88 3.42 -0.52
C GLN A 126 -2.23 4.81 -0.56
N ASN A 127 -2.92 5.85 -0.06
CA ASN A 127 -2.37 7.20 0.00
C ASN A 127 -1.15 7.27 0.94
N LEU A 128 -1.25 6.63 2.11
CA LEU A 128 -0.14 6.52 3.05
C LEU A 128 1.06 5.81 2.42
N LEU A 129 0.82 4.67 1.76
CA LEU A 129 1.86 3.88 1.10
C LEU A 129 2.56 4.68 0.01
N ASN A 130 1.81 5.39 -0.84
CA ASN A 130 2.39 6.27 -1.85
C ASN A 130 3.26 7.37 -1.23
N GLY A 131 2.79 8.00 -0.14
CA GLY A 131 3.57 8.99 0.59
C GLY A 131 4.89 8.42 1.15
N ARG A 132 4.86 7.18 1.66
CA ARG A 132 6.06 6.49 2.15
C ARG A 132 6.99 6.03 1.03
N ASN A 133 6.46 5.59 -0.11
CA ASN A 133 7.27 5.29 -1.31
C ASN A 133 8.11 6.49 -1.70
N GLU A 134 7.50 7.67 -1.82
CA GLU A 134 8.22 8.88 -2.19
C GLU A 134 9.29 9.27 -1.15
N GLN A 135 9.02 9.08 0.15
CA GLN A 135 10.02 9.33 1.19
C GLN A 135 11.24 8.40 1.06
N LEU A 136 10.99 7.11 0.83
CA LEU A 136 12.05 6.12 0.61
C LEU A 136 12.82 6.43 -0.68
N GLU A 137 12.14 6.73 -1.79
CA GLU A 137 12.79 7.07 -3.06
C GLU A 137 13.64 8.33 -2.97
N ARG A 138 13.17 9.39 -2.30
CA ARG A 138 13.96 10.61 -2.07
C ARG A 138 15.22 10.32 -1.26
N ARG A 139 15.12 9.42 -0.28
CA ARG A 139 16.27 9.02 0.54
C ARG A 139 17.29 8.23 -0.29
N LEU A 140 16.82 7.26 -1.07
CA LEU A 140 17.66 6.51 -2.02
C LEU A 140 18.37 7.45 -2.99
N ALA A 141 17.70 8.52 -3.45
CA ALA A 141 18.26 9.51 -4.34
C ALA A 141 19.29 10.46 -3.69
N ARG A 142 19.12 10.79 -2.40
CA ARG A 142 20.07 11.63 -1.65
C ARG A 142 21.38 10.90 -1.35
N ASP A 143 21.30 9.60 -1.10
CA ASP A 143 22.44 8.78 -0.68
C ASP A 143 23.21 8.16 -1.87
N ILE A 144 23.00 8.66 -3.10
CA ILE A 144 23.75 8.27 -4.32
C ILE A 144 25.26 8.59 -4.21
N SER A 145 25.70 9.33 -3.18
CA SER A 145 27.12 9.50 -2.85
C SER A 145 27.79 8.25 -2.26
N LEU A 146 27.02 7.20 -1.92
CA LEU A 146 27.56 5.89 -1.55
C LEU A 146 27.66 5.00 -2.80
N PRO A 147 28.79 4.30 -3.01
CA PRO A 147 28.99 3.49 -4.20
C PRO A 147 27.87 2.45 -4.33
N TYR A 148 27.17 2.48 -5.46
CA TYR A 148 26.28 1.39 -5.85
C TYR A 148 27.09 0.09 -5.82
N PRO A 149 26.70 -0.93 -5.05
CA PRO A 149 27.38 -2.20 -5.13
C PRO A 149 27.20 -2.77 -6.55
N PRO A 150 28.21 -3.47 -7.09
CA PRO A 150 28.19 -3.96 -8.46
C PRO A 150 26.92 -4.76 -8.75
N ALA A 151 26.35 -4.61 -9.96
CA ALA A 151 25.03 -5.15 -10.32
C ALA A 151 24.85 -6.67 -10.09
N ILE A 152 25.95 -7.42 -10.07
CA ILE A 152 25.99 -8.86 -9.72
C ILE A 152 25.51 -9.08 -8.28
N ASP A 153 25.90 -8.18 -7.38
CA ASP A 153 25.65 -8.24 -5.95
C ASP A 153 24.22 -7.82 -5.59
N VAL A 154 23.60 -6.95 -6.40
CA VAL A 154 22.19 -6.54 -6.25
C VAL A 154 21.25 -7.71 -6.54
N ARG A 155 21.46 -8.49 -7.62
CA ARG A 155 20.62 -9.67 -7.90
C ARG A 155 20.74 -10.74 -6.82
N MET A 156 21.97 -10.97 -6.32
CA MET A 156 22.22 -11.91 -5.23
C MET A 156 21.61 -11.44 -3.90
N ARG A 157 21.66 -10.13 -3.60
CA ARG A 157 20.99 -9.54 -2.44
C ARG A 157 19.48 -9.59 -2.54
N ILE A 158 18.88 -9.24 -3.68
CA ILE A 158 17.43 -9.37 -3.89
C ILE A 158 17.00 -10.82 -3.59
N SER A 159 17.73 -11.82 -4.12
CA SER A 159 17.46 -13.23 -3.84
C SER A 159 17.59 -13.59 -2.34
N LYS A 160 18.62 -13.10 -1.65
CA LYS A 160 18.77 -13.30 -0.19
C LYS A 160 17.70 -12.58 0.63
N SER A 161 17.31 -11.37 0.24
CA SER A 161 16.25 -10.59 0.89
C SER A 161 14.89 -11.25 0.71
N TYR A 162 14.60 -11.84 -0.45
CA TYR A 162 13.42 -12.69 -0.65
C TYR A 162 13.41 -13.90 0.31
N GLN A 163 14.56 -14.55 0.52
CA GLN A 163 14.68 -15.64 1.49
C GLN A 163 14.45 -15.17 2.93
N VAL A 164 15.05 -14.03 3.33
CA VAL A 164 14.87 -13.44 4.67
C VAL A 164 13.41 -13.02 4.92
N ILE A 165 12.75 -12.41 3.94
CA ILE A 165 11.34 -12.01 4.03
C ILE A 165 10.42 -13.23 4.15
N ASN A 166 10.74 -14.31 3.45
CA ASN A 166 9.99 -15.57 3.57
C ASN A 166 10.24 -16.24 4.93
N HIS A 167 11.42 -16.09 5.52
CA HIS A 167 11.73 -16.65 6.84
C HIS A 167 11.10 -15.86 8.00
N MET A 168 10.82 -14.56 7.82
CA MET A 168 10.05 -13.77 8.79
C MET A 168 8.52 -14.01 8.71
N ARG A 169 8.06 -14.81 7.73
CA ARG A 169 6.64 -15.16 7.54
C ARG A 169 6.26 -16.52 8.18
N THR A 170 7.25 -17.31 8.59
CA THR A 170 7.09 -18.52 9.44
C THR A 170 7.23 -18.15 10.90
#